data_AF-A0A5J6PCI7-F1
#
_entry.id   AF-A0A5J6PCI7-F1
#
_cell.length_a   1.000
_cell.length_b   1.000
_cell.length_c   1.000
_cell.angle_alpha   90.00
_cell.angle_beta   90.00
_cell.angle_gamma   90.00
#
_symmetry.space_group_name_H-M   'P 1'
#
loop_
_entity.id
_entity.type
_entity.pdbx_description
1 polymer ?
#
loop_
_entity_poly.entity_id
_entity_poly.type
_entity_poly.pdbx_seq_one_letter_code
_entity_poly.pdbx_strand_id
1 'polypeptide(L)'
;MNHLVPEQMFSTETEKAQGISAVKAIAIASQQGQKIWTIDKTNVDLALSKMSLGASAESDIRNAVHAGQIATAHDSRINFNGWVGEGYILMDPNAGAGGYMISGGGNGSKTDVPDMLDQIMTDVSTIIDLLIIGLEKSKDIAIKTFKFILEAFSKALSFMSTALSVFTTLSDYISACPIEAIALLAPAFLFLIALSFLLITFLLSGFIAIIIGLLNGLLLSYFADKTVSACKGELIDLFKV
;
A
#
# COMPACT_ATOMS: atom_id res chain seq x y z
N MET A 1 13.06 -18.91 22.47
CA MET A 1 13.00 -20.31 21.98
C MET A 1 12.82 -20.42 20.47
N ASN A 2 12.08 -19.53 19.81
CA ASN A 2 11.69 -19.70 18.39
C ASN A 2 12.84 -19.76 17.37
N HIS A 3 14.04 -19.23 17.66
CA HIS A 3 15.17 -19.29 16.74
C HIS A 3 15.94 -20.63 16.78
N LEU A 4 15.84 -21.39 17.87
CA LEU A 4 16.70 -22.56 18.10
C LEU A 4 16.36 -23.74 17.18
N VAL A 5 15.07 -23.96 16.91
CA VAL A 5 14.63 -25.10 16.09
C VAL A 5 15.04 -24.90 14.62
N PRO A 6 14.79 -23.75 13.96
CA PRO A 6 15.32 -23.51 12.62
C PRO A 6 16.85 -23.57 12.56
N GLU A 7 17.55 -22.98 13.55
CA GLU A 7 19.01 -23.05 13.58
C GLU A 7 19.52 -24.50 13.61
N GLN A 8 18.89 -25.38 14.37
CA GLN A 8 19.25 -26.80 14.43
C GLN A 8 18.91 -27.55 13.12
N MET A 9 17.79 -27.23 12.48
CA MET A 9 17.35 -27.88 11.24
C MET A 9 18.16 -27.44 10.01
N PHE A 10 18.61 -26.19 9.98
CA PHE A 10 19.32 -25.60 8.84
C PHE A 10 20.83 -25.48 9.05
N SER A 11 21.35 -25.93 10.19
CA SER A 11 22.80 -26.10 10.39
C SER A 11 23.29 -27.43 9.82
N THR A 12 24.46 -27.40 9.19
CA THR A 12 25.25 -28.58 8.83
C THR A 12 26.46 -28.70 9.76
N GLU A 13 27.26 -29.77 9.63
CA GLU A 13 28.50 -29.93 10.40
C GLU A 13 29.52 -28.81 10.14
N THR A 14 29.50 -28.23 8.94
CA THR A 14 30.46 -27.20 8.51
C THR A 14 29.88 -25.79 8.50
N GLU A 15 28.55 -25.63 8.44
CA GLU A 15 27.89 -24.32 8.38
C GLU A 15 26.75 -24.23 9.39
N LYS A 16 26.82 -23.27 10.32
CA LYS A 16 25.79 -23.07 11.33
C LYS A 16 24.78 -22.00 10.88
N ALA A 17 23.52 -22.37 10.78
CA ALA A 17 22.44 -21.41 10.59
C ALA A 17 22.33 -20.50 11.82
N GLN A 18 22.00 -19.23 11.57
CA GLN A 18 21.86 -18.20 12.60
C GLN A 18 20.51 -17.51 12.41
N GLY A 19 19.57 -17.81 13.29
CA GLY A 19 18.29 -17.15 13.40
C GLY A 19 18.35 -15.99 14.39
N ILE A 20 17.39 -15.08 14.26
CA ILE A 20 17.15 -14.02 15.22
C ILE A 20 15.70 -14.12 15.71
N SER A 21 15.49 -13.77 16.98
CA SER A 21 14.16 -13.70 17.60
C SER A 21 14.16 -12.57 18.61
N ALA A 22 12.99 -12.09 19.04
CA ALA A 22 12.87 -11.02 20.03
C ALA A 22 13.74 -11.29 21.28
N VAL A 23 13.64 -12.50 21.83
CA VAL A 23 14.40 -12.91 23.03
C VAL A 23 15.90 -12.94 22.77
N LYS A 24 16.34 -13.43 21.59
CA LYS A 24 17.77 -13.45 21.23
C LYS A 24 18.30 -12.04 21.01
N ALA A 25 17.52 -11.16 20.37
CA ALA A 25 17.88 -9.77 20.18
C ALA A 25 18.01 -9.02 21.51
N ILE A 26 17.06 -9.19 22.44
CA ILE A 26 17.15 -8.65 23.81
C ILE A 26 18.39 -9.20 24.54
N ALA A 27 18.67 -10.50 24.42
CA ALA A 27 19.85 -11.11 25.04
C ALA A 27 21.16 -10.54 24.46
N ILE A 28 21.26 -10.38 23.14
CA ILE A 28 22.41 -9.75 22.48
C ILE A 28 22.55 -8.29 22.93
N ALA A 29 21.46 -7.52 22.94
CA ALA A 29 21.48 -6.13 23.38
C ALA A 29 21.94 -6.00 24.84
N SER A 30 21.46 -6.87 25.72
CA SER A 30 21.91 -6.95 27.11
C SER A 30 23.39 -7.29 27.22
N GLN A 31 23.92 -8.21 26.40
CA GLN A 31 25.35 -8.54 26.34
C GLN A 31 26.19 -7.37 25.81
N GLN A 32 25.62 -6.53 24.94
CA GLN A 32 26.24 -5.30 24.44
C GLN A 32 26.14 -4.13 25.44
N GLY A 33 25.55 -4.34 26.62
CA GLY A 33 25.42 -3.33 27.65
C GLY A 33 24.29 -2.32 27.42
N GLN A 34 23.38 -2.57 26.47
CA GLN A 34 22.20 -1.73 26.28
C GLN A 34 21.24 -1.85 27.46
N LYS A 35 20.51 -0.78 27.74
CA LYS A 35 19.44 -0.81 28.73
C LYS A 35 18.23 -1.57 28.17
N ILE A 36 17.72 -2.51 28.97
CA ILE A 36 16.44 -3.16 28.72
C ILE A 36 15.36 -2.39 29.50
N TRP A 37 14.44 -1.79 28.77
CA TRP A 37 13.33 -1.02 29.33
C TRP A 37 12.11 -1.89 29.56
N THR A 38 11.41 -1.62 30.65
CA THR A 38 10.00 -2.00 30.84
C THR A 38 9.18 -0.74 30.69
N ILE A 39 8.29 -0.75 29.70
CA ILE A 39 7.59 0.43 29.20
C ILE A 39 6.09 0.23 29.41
N ASP A 40 5.47 1.19 30.08
CA ASP A 40 4.04 1.24 30.33
C ASP A 40 3.50 2.66 30.08
N LYS A 41 2.20 2.87 30.34
CA LYS A 41 1.53 4.15 30.09
C LYS A 41 2.16 5.33 30.83
N THR A 42 2.90 5.08 31.91
CA THR A 42 3.48 6.13 32.75
C THR A 42 4.81 6.65 32.20
N ASN A 43 5.50 5.87 31.36
CA ASN A 43 6.86 6.18 30.95
C ASN A 43 7.12 6.09 29.43
N VAL A 44 6.12 5.73 28.62
CA VAL A 44 6.28 5.49 27.17
C VAL A 44 6.97 6.62 26.41
N ASP A 45 6.61 7.88 26.67
CA ASP A 45 7.23 9.02 26.00
C ASP A 45 8.68 9.21 26.41
N LEU A 46 8.97 9.08 27.71
CA LEU A 46 10.34 9.18 28.22
C LEU A 46 11.20 8.04 27.70
N ALA A 47 10.71 6.80 27.76
CA ALA A 47 11.43 5.63 27.29
C ALA A 47 11.76 5.78 25.81
N LEU A 48 10.76 6.01 24.95
CA LEU A 48 10.98 6.14 23.50
C LEU A 48 11.89 7.33 23.15
N SER A 49 11.84 8.45 23.89
CA SER A 49 12.77 9.57 23.66
C SER A 49 14.25 9.26 23.96
N LYS A 50 14.53 8.18 24.71
CA LYS A 50 15.89 7.74 25.07
C LYS A 50 16.36 6.56 24.22
N MET A 51 15.53 6.09 23.31
CA MET A 51 15.80 4.91 22.49
C MET A 51 16.07 5.33 21.04
N SER A 52 16.77 4.49 20.30
CA SER A 52 17.08 4.64 18.88
C SER A 52 16.60 3.40 18.14
N LEU A 53 15.29 3.34 17.89
CA LEU A 53 14.60 2.20 17.28
C LEU A 53 14.16 2.50 15.83
N GLY A 54 13.52 1.54 15.17
CA GLY A 54 12.76 1.79 13.94
C GLY A 54 11.44 2.49 14.21
N ALA A 55 11.04 3.38 13.30
CA ALA A 55 9.75 4.08 13.37
C ALA A 55 8.58 3.10 13.54
N SER A 56 8.64 1.93 12.88
CA SER A 56 7.67 0.84 13.06
C SER A 56 7.64 0.33 14.50
N ALA A 57 8.80 -0.01 15.08
CA ALA A 57 8.89 -0.50 16.45
C ALA A 57 8.46 0.56 17.48
N GLU A 58 8.81 1.83 17.27
CA GLU A 58 8.37 2.92 18.14
C GLU A 58 6.85 3.10 18.10
N SER A 59 6.25 3.05 16.91
CA SER A 59 4.80 3.12 16.72
C SER A 59 4.10 1.92 17.36
N ASP A 60 4.60 0.71 17.11
CA ASP A 60 4.05 -0.53 17.66
C ASP A 60 4.07 -0.51 19.20
N ILE A 61 5.20 -0.15 19.81
CA ILE A 61 5.34 -0.02 21.27
C ILE A 61 4.37 1.03 21.81
N ARG A 62 4.31 2.22 21.19
CA ARG A 62 3.42 3.31 21.63
C ARG A 62 1.96 2.88 21.60
N ASN A 63 1.52 2.27 20.50
CA ASN A 63 0.13 1.86 20.31
C ASN A 63 -0.24 0.74 21.29
N ALA A 64 0.61 -0.28 21.44
CA ALA A 64 0.40 -1.38 22.38
C ALA A 64 0.30 -0.89 23.82
N VAL A 65 1.21 0.01 24.23
CA VAL A 65 1.20 0.59 25.57
C VAL A 65 -0.05 1.43 25.80
N HIS A 66 -0.48 2.24 24.83
CA HIS A 66 -1.75 2.97 24.91
C HIS A 66 -2.97 2.02 25.01
N ALA A 67 -2.91 0.85 24.38
CA ALA A 67 -3.93 -0.21 24.51
C ALA A 67 -3.91 -0.94 25.87
N GLY A 68 -2.96 -0.65 26.75
CA GLY A 68 -2.87 -1.26 28.09
C GLY A 68 -1.86 -2.39 28.23
N GLN A 69 -1.04 -2.63 27.20
CA GLN A 69 0.04 -3.61 27.28
C GLN A 69 1.29 -3.01 27.93
N ILE A 70 2.21 -3.89 28.35
CA ILE A 70 3.54 -3.55 28.85
C ILE A 70 4.56 -4.01 27.81
N ALA A 71 5.43 -3.11 27.38
CA ALA A 71 6.49 -3.43 26.44
C ALA A 71 7.83 -3.68 27.13
N THR A 72 8.59 -4.67 26.66
CA THR A 72 9.99 -4.89 27.05
C THR A 72 10.87 -4.76 25.81
N ALA A 73 11.77 -3.78 25.78
CA ALA A 73 12.59 -3.46 24.61
C ALA A 73 13.99 -2.99 25.01
N HIS A 74 14.98 -3.23 24.14
CA HIS A 74 16.33 -2.69 24.32
C HIS A 74 16.47 -1.31 23.67
N ASP A 75 17.40 -0.47 24.13
CA ASP A 75 17.41 0.95 23.77
C ASP A 75 17.87 1.28 22.34
N SER A 76 18.66 0.43 21.68
CA SER A 76 19.24 0.75 20.37
C SER A 76 19.27 -0.48 19.46
N ARG A 77 19.17 -0.28 18.14
CA ARG A 77 19.28 -1.42 17.20
C ARG A 77 20.60 -2.19 17.38
N ILE A 78 20.53 -3.51 17.27
CA ILE A 78 21.69 -4.40 17.29
C ILE A 78 22.10 -4.75 15.86
N ASN A 79 23.38 -5.04 15.67
CA ASN A 79 23.88 -5.70 14.48
C ASN A 79 24.19 -7.16 14.82
N PHE A 80 23.57 -8.09 14.10
CA PHE A 80 23.77 -9.52 14.26
C PHE A 80 23.85 -10.18 12.88
N ASN A 81 25.05 -10.64 12.49
CA ASN A 81 25.29 -11.35 11.22
C ASN A 81 24.74 -10.63 9.98
N GLY A 82 24.91 -9.29 9.91
CA GLY A 82 24.44 -8.47 8.80
C GLY A 82 22.99 -8.01 8.90
N TRP A 83 22.23 -8.53 9.87
CA TRP A 83 20.92 -8.00 10.23
C TRP A 83 21.06 -6.83 11.20
N VAL A 84 20.43 -5.70 10.88
CA VAL A 84 20.36 -4.52 11.76
C VAL A 84 18.92 -4.29 12.16
N GLY A 85 18.64 -4.40 13.45
CA GLY A 85 17.27 -4.33 13.94
C GLY A 85 17.14 -4.42 15.45
N GLU A 86 15.90 -4.61 15.91
CA GLU A 86 15.55 -4.63 17.31
C GLU A 86 14.57 -5.77 17.62
N GLY A 87 14.59 -6.25 18.86
CA GLY A 87 13.63 -7.20 19.40
C GLY A 87 12.91 -6.60 20.60
N TYR A 88 11.59 -6.76 20.63
CA TYR A 88 10.77 -6.27 21.72
C TYR A 88 9.60 -7.21 22.01
N ILE A 89 9.08 -7.16 23.23
CA ILE A 89 7.99 -8.00 23.72
C ILE A 89 6.83 -7.09 24.10
N LEU A 90 5.61 -7.42 23.71
CA LEU A 90 4.39 -6.72 24.10
C LEU A 90 3.52 -7.68 24.91
N MET A 91 3.32 -7.40 26.20
CA MET A 91 2.61 -8.27 27.12
C MET A 91 1.28 -7.63 27.53
N ASP A 92 0.18 -8.35 27.36
CA ASP A 92 -1.09 -8.02 28.00
C ASP A 92 -1.08 -8.55 29.46
N PRO A 93 -1.02 -7.66 30.47
CA PRO A 93 -0.96 -8.09 31.86
C PRO A 93 -2.27 -8.74 32.36
N ASN A 94 -3.40 -8.53 31.68
CA ASN A 94 -4.70 -9.08 32.09
C ASN A 94 -4.91 -10.49 31.54
N ALA A 95 -4.58 -10.70 30.27
CA ALA A 95 -4.73 -12.00 29.61
C ALA A 95 -3.51 -12.92 29.78
N GLY A 96 -2.34 -12.37 30.15
CA GLY A 96 -1.07 -13.10 30.17
C GLY A 96 -0.51 -13.43 28.79
N ALA A 97 -1.12 -12.88 27.72
CA ALA A 97 -0.69 -13.07 26.34
C ALA A 97 0.50 -12.16 26.02
N GLY A 98 1.50 -12.67 25.29
CA GLY A 98 2.72 -11.93 24.94
C GLY A 98 3.08 -12.07 23.46
N GLY A 99 3.21 -10.95 22.76
CA GLY A 99 3.78 -10.88 21.41
C GLY A 99 5.30 -10.72 21.46
N TYR A 100 6.02 -11.47 20.63
CA TYR A 100 7.48 -11.43 20.54
C TYR A 100 7.90 -10.93 19.15
N MET A 101 8.29 -9.67 19.09
CA MET A 101 8.47 -8.94 17.84
C MET A 101 9.95 -8.76 17.53
N ILE A 102 10.28 -8.78 16.23
CA ILE A 102 11.54 -8.25 15.70
C ILE A 102 11.20 -7.07 14.78
N SER A 103 12.16 -6.22 14.46
CA SER A 103 12.01 -5.12 13.48
C SER A 103 13.37 -4.85 12.87
N GLY A 104 13.43 -4.49 11.58
CA GLY A 104 14.68 -4.45 10.80
C GLY A 104 14.65 -5.31 9.52
N GLY A 105 13.50 -5.39 8.86
CA GLY A 105 13.36 -6.08 7.55
C GLY A 105 13.22 -7.60 7.60
N GLY A 106 13.34 -8.23 8.78
CA GLY A 106 13.12 -9.67 9.00
C GLY A 106 11.69 -10.05 9.37
N ASN A 107 10.78 -9.06 9.44
CA ASN A 107 9.37 -9.33 9.68
C ASN A 107 8.73 -9.85 8.40
N GLY A 108 8.28 -11.10 8.42
CA GLY A 108 7.39 -11.62 7.39
C GLY A 108 6.09 -10.81 7.38
N SER A 109 6.03 -9.82 6.50
CA SER A 109 4.84 -9.03 6.12
C SER A 109 4.19 -8.16 7.22
N LYS A 110 4.57 -6.88 7.26
CA LYS A 110 3.66 -5.75 7.49
C LYS A 110 4.10 -4.62 6.58
N THR A 111 3.43 -4.49 5.43
CA THR A 111 3.56 -3.32 4.57
C THR A 111 2.45 -2.36 4.97
N ASP A 112 2.79 -1.19 5.53
CA ASP A 112 1.89 -0.02 5.58
C ASP A 112 1.75 0.66 4.19
N VAL A 113 2.36 0.06 3.17
CA VAL A 113 2.29 0.48 1.77
C VAL A 113 0.86 0.57 1.23
N PRO A 114 -0.09 -0.35 1.54
CA PRO A 114 -1.45 -0.29 1.02
C PRO A 114 -2.18 1.00 1.41
N ASP A 115 -2.06 1.44 2.67
CA ASP A 115 -2.81 2.60 3.18
C ASP A 115 -2.30 3.92 2.58
N MET A 116 -0.98 4.05 2.44
CA MET A 116 -0.39 5.24 1.80
C MET A 116 -0.71 5.29 0.30
N LEU A 117 -0.74 4.14 -0.37
CA LEU A 117 -1.06 4.06 -1.79
C LEU A 117 -2.54 4.35 -2.06
N ASP A 118 -3.44 3.90 -1.19
CA ASP A 118 -4.88 4.14 -1.26
C ASP A 118 -5.21 5.64 -1.08
N GLN A 119 -4.58 6.29 -0.09
CA GLN A 119 -4.73 7.72 0.14
C GLN A 119 -4.25 8.55 -1.06
N ILE A 120 -3.08 8.22 -1.62
CA ILE A 120 -2.55 8.91 -2.80
C ILE A 120 -3.50 8.78 -4.00
N MET A 121 -4.07 7.59 -4.24
CA MET A 121 -5.01 7.39 -5.35
C MET A 121 -6.31 8.19 -5.16
N THR A 122 -6.81 8.28 -3.92
CA THR A 122 -8.00 9.07 -3.57
C THR A 122 -7.75 10.57 -3.77
N ASP A 123 -6.59 11.08 -3.31
CA ASP A 123 -6.22 12.48 -3.45
C ASP A 123 -6.08 12.88 -4.93
N VAL A 124 -5.44 12.04 -5.74
CA VAL A 124 -5.30 12.26 -7.19
C VAL A 124 -6.66 12.29 -7.89
N SER A 125 -7.56 11.36 -7.56
CA SER A 125 -8.93 11.35 -8.10
C SER A 125 -9.67 12.66 -7.79
N THR A 126 -9.58 13.12 -6.55
CA THR A 126 -10.24 14.35 -6.09
C THR A 126 -9.71 15.60 -6.80
N ILE A 127 -8.40 15.68 -7.05
CA ILE A 127 -7.78 16.77 -7.80
C ILE A 127 -8.27 16.78 -9.25
N ILE A 128 -8.40 15.60 -9.88
CA ILE A 128 -8.93 15.48 -11.24
C ILE A 128 -10.39 15.94 -11.29
N ASP A 129 -11.22 15.58 -10.31
CA ASP A 129 -12.62 16.01 -10.24
C ASP A 129 -12.75 17.54 -10.11
N LEU A 130 -11.87 18.19 -9.34
CA LEU A 130 -11.81 19.65 -9.26
C LEU A 130 -11.42 20.31 -10.59
N LEU A 131 -10.46 19.72 -11.32
CA LEU A 131 -10.10 20.16 -12.67
C LEU A 131 -11.28 20.06 -13.65
N ILE A 132 -12.04 18.95 -13.59
CA ILE A 132 -13.21 18.70 -14.43
C ILE A 132 -14.28 19.79 -14.23
N ILE A 133 -14.55 20.20 -12.99
CA ILE A 133 -15.48 21.30 -12.67
C ILE A 133 -15.02 22.62 -13.31
N GLY A 134 -13.71 22.90 -13.28
CA GLY A 134 -13.13 24.09 -13.91
C GLY A 134 -13.31 24.12 -15.44
N LEU A 135 -13.33 22.95 -16.09
CA LEU A 135 -13.49 22.82 -17.55
C LEU A 135 -14.96 22.87 -18.01
N GLU A 136 -15.92 22.85 -17.08
CA GLU A 136 -17.36 22.67 -17.36
C GLU A 136 -17.99 23.82 -18.15
N LYS A 137 -17.41 25.03 -18.08
CA LYS A 137 -17.92 26.21 -18.78
C LYS A 137 -17.45 26.34 -20.23
N SER A 138 -16.54 25.48 -20.70
CA SER A 138 -15.99 25.59 -22.05
C SER A 138 -16.94 25.05 -23.12
N LYS A 139 -17.08 25.79 -24.23
CA LYS A 139 -17.82 25.35 -25.42
C LYS A 139 -16.96 24.63 -26.45
N ASP A 140 -15.64 24.66 -26.28
CA ASP A 140 -14.68 24.05 -27.20
C ASP A 140 -14.83 22.51 -27.21
N ILE A 141 -14.92 21.94 -28.40
CA ILE A 141 -15.04 20.48 -28.62
C ILE A 141 -13.80 19.75 -28.10
N ALA A 142 -12.61 20.34 -28.24
CA ALA A 142 -11.37 19.75 -27.73
C ALA A 142 -11.39 19.67 -26.19
N ILE A 143 -11.90 20.72 -25.52
CA ILE A 143 -11.99 20.75 -24.06
C ILE A 143 -13.06 19.79 -23.54
N LYS A 144 -14.20 19.66 -24.22
CA LYS A 144 -15.23 18.66 -23.86
C LYS A 144 -14.70 17.23 -23.99
N THR A 145 -13.96 16.96 -25.06
CA THR A 145 -13.32 15.66 -25.29
C THR A 145 -12.29 15.36 -24.19
N PHE A 146 -11.48 16.35 -23.83
CA PHE A 146 -10.50 16.23 -22.75
C PHE A 146 -11.15 16.02 -21.37
N LYS A 147 -12.25 16.74 -21.07
CA LYS A 147 -13.03 16.55 -19.83
C LYS A 147 -13.55 15.11 -19.71
N PHE A 148 -14.09 14.55 -20.80
CA PHE A 148 -14.60 13.18 -20.81
C PHE A 148 -13.50 12.15 -20.52
N ILE A 149 -12.29 12.35 -21.04
CA ILE A 149 -11.13 11.49 -20.76
C ILE A 149 -10.72 11.59 -19.28
N LEU A 150 -10.69 12.80 -18.72
CA LEU A 150 -10.39 13.01 -17.31
C LEU A 150 -11.43 12.38 -16.39
N GLU A 151 -12.72 12.49 -16.70
CA GLU A 151 -13.81 11.87 -15.92
C GLU A 151 -13.68 10.35 -15.90
N ALA A 152 -13.33 9.74 -17.04
CA ALA A 152 -13.08 8.31 -17.13
C ALA A 152 -11.86 7.88 -16.31
N PHE A 153 -10.78 8.67 -16.32
CA PHE A 153 -9.56 8.40 -15.56
C PHE A 153 -9.78 8.54 -14.05
N SER A 154 -10.49 9.57 -13.59
CA SER A 154 -10.87 9.76 -12.19
C SER A 154 -11.67 8.56 -11.66
N LYS A 155 -12.70 8.13 -12.39
CA LYS A 155 -13.51 6.95 -12.02
C LYS A 155 -12.70 5.67 -11.95
N ALA A 156 -11.72 5.49 -12.85
CA ALA A 156 -10.84 4.33 -12.83
C ALA A 156 -9.93 4.33 -11.58
N LEU A 157 -9.38 5.49 -11.19
CA LEU A 157 -8.60 5.63 -9.95
C LEU A 157 -9.44 5.35 -8.70
N SER A 158 -10.63 5.95 -8.60
CA SER A 158 -11.56 5.72 -7.48
C SER A 158 -11.95 4.25 -7.33
N PHE A 159 -12.17 3.56 -8.45
CA PHE A 159 -12.46 2.13 -8.43
C PHE A 159 -11.26 1.29 -7.96
N MET A 160 -10.04 1.64 -8.40
CA MET A 160 -8.81 0.97 -7.97
C MET A 160 -8.57 1.13 -6.46
N SER A 161 -8.80 2.33 -5.94
CA SER A 161 -8.74 2.61 -4.50
C SER A 161 -9.77 1.76 -3.72
N THR A 162 -11.02 1.74 -4.16
CA THR A 162 -12.06 0.90 -3.53
C THR A 162 -11.71 -0.60 -3.57
N ALA A 163 -11.07 -1.08 -4.63
CA ALA A 163 -10.62 -2.47 -4.71
C ALA A 163 -9.48 -2.77 -3.72
N LEU A 164 -8.56 -1.82 -3.54
CA LEU A 164 -7.47 -1.92 -2.57
C LEU A 164 -8.00 -1.89 -1.13
N SER A 165 -8.98 -1.03 -0.83
CA SER A 165 -9.59 -0.92 0.50
C SER A 165 -10.39 -2.19 0.88
N VAL A 166 -11.01 -2.87 -0.08
CA VAL A 166 -11.65 -4.18 0.14
C VAL A 166 -10.61 -5.23 0.52
N PHE A 167 -9.42 -5.19 -0.09
CA PHE A 167 -8.33 -6.12 0.21
C PHE A 167 -7.76 -5.89 1.62
N THR A 168 -7.53 -4.64 2.03
CA THR A 168 -7.05 -4.32 3.38
C THR A 168 -8.08 -4.69 4.45
N THR A 169 -9.36 -4.37 4.23
CA THR A 169 -10.46 -4.76 5.13
C THR A 169 -10.56 -6.28 5.29
N LEU A 170 -10.32 -7.05 4.21
CA LEU A 170 -10.28 -8.51 4.28
C LEU A 170 -9.09 -9.01 5.11
N SER A 171 -7.92 -8.40 4.94
CA SER A 171 -6.72 -8.73 5.74
C SER A 171 -6.99 -8.50 7.23
N ASP A 172 -7.59 -7.37 7.59
CA ASP A 172 -7.95 -7.04 8.96
C ASP A 172 -8.98 -8.02 9.52
N TYR A 173 -10.01 -8.36 8.74
CA TYR A 173 -11.03 -9.34 9.12
C TYR A 173 -10.45 -10.73 9.39
N ILE A 174 -9.55 -11.21 8.52
CA ILE A 174 -8.87 -12.50 8.71
C ILE A 174 -8.02 -12.50 9.99
N SER A 175 -7.40 -11.38 10.34
CA SER A 175 -6.57 -11.27 11.54
C SER A 175 -7.38 -11.16 12.84
N ALA A 176 -8.60 -10.63 12.78
CA ALA A 176 -9.43 -10.34 13.95
C ALA A 176 -10.42 -11.48 14.32
N CYS A 177 -10.74 -12.38 13.40
CA CYS A 177 -11.81 -13.37 13.59
C CYS A 177 -11.33 -14.83 13.73
N PRO A 178 -12.06 -15.68 14.48
CA PRO A 178 -11.82 -17.11 14.53
C PRO A 178 -12.15 -17.79 13.19
N ILE A 179 -11.50 -18.93 12.91
CA ILE A 179 -11.55 -19.65 11.63
C ILE A 179 -12.98 -19.97 11.16
N GLU A 180 -13.89 -20.22 12.10
CA GLU A 180 -15.31 -20.53 11.83
C GLU A 180 -16.06 -19.35 11.18
N ALA A 181 -15.79 -18.12 11.63
CA ALA A 181 -16.36 -16.91 11.06
C ALA A 181 -15.73 -16.54 9.71
N ILE A 182 -14.48 -16.94 9.48
CA ILE A 182 -13.77 -16.76 8.21
C ILE A 182 -14.39 -17.65 7.12
N ALA A 183 -14.66 -18.93 7.44
CA ALA A 183 -15.22 -19.89 6.49
C ALA A 183 -16.61 -19.48 5.94
N LEU A 184 -17.39 -18.73 6.73
CA LEU A 184 -18.71 -18.25 6.33
C LEU A 184 -18.67 -17.04 5.38
N LEU A 185 -17.73 -16.10 5.59
CA LEU A 185 -17.67 -14.84 4.84
C LEU A 185 -16.65 -14.86 3.69
N ALA A 186 -15.65 -15.74 3.72
CA ALA A 186 -14.65 -15.85 2.67
C ALA A 186 -15.23 -16.03 1.23
N PRO A 187 -16.30 -16.81 1.00
CA PRO A 187 -16.89 -16.93 -0.33
C PRO A 187 -17.48 -15.62 -0.84
N ALA A 188 -18.11 -14.82 0.04
CA ALA A 188 -18.67 -13.53 -0.31
C ALA A 188 -17.57 -12.51 -0.66
N PHE A 189 -16.46 -12.49 0.09
CA PHE A 189 -15.31 -11.65 -0.23
C PHE A 189 -14.64 -12.05 -1.55
N LEU A 190 -14.44 -13.34 -1.81
CA LEU A 190 -13.90 -13.83 -3.08
C LEU A 190 -14.79 -13.45 -4.28
N PHE A 191 -16.10 -13.50 -4.09
CA PHE A 191 -17.06 -13.05 -5.11
C PHE A 191 -16.95 -11.56 -5.39
N LEU A 192 -16.85 -10.72 -4.35
CA LEU A 192 -16.68 -9.26 -4.49
C LEU A 192 -15.35 -8.91 -5.18
N ILE A 193 -14.27 -9.63 -4.87
CA ILE A 193 -12.97 -9.46 -5.54
C ILE A 193 -13.07 -9.88 -7.01
N ALA A 194 -13.69 -11.02 -7.32
CA ALA A 194 -13.88 -11.44 -8.71
C ALA A 194 -14.72 -10.42 -9.51
N LEU A 195 -15.75 -9.86 -8.87
CA LEU A 195 -16.58 -8.82 -9.47
C LEU A 195 -15.81 -7.52 -9.71
N SER A 196 -14.95 -7.11 -8.77
CA SER A 196 -14.14 -5.90 -8.92
C SER A 196 -13.10 -6.05 -10.05
N PHE A 197 -12.43 -7.20 -10.16
CA PHE A 197 -11.53 -7.50 -11.28
C PHE A 197 -12.25 -7.52 -12.64
N LEU A 198 -13.46 -8.08 -12.70
CA LEU A 198 -14.28 -8.07 -13.92
C LEU A 198 -14.62 -6.63 -14.35
N LEU A 199 -14.99 -5.78 -13.40
CA LEU A 199 -15.29 -4.36 -13.67
C LEU A 199 -14.05 -3.59 -14.13
N ILE A 200 -12.89 -3.81 -13.52
CA ILE A 200 -11.62 -3.18 -13.93
C ILE A 200 -11.28 -3.55 -15.37
N THR A 201 -11.35 -4.84 -15.72
CA THR A 201 -11.03 -5.30 -17.08
C THR A 201 -12.03 -4.76 -18.12
N PHE A 202 -13.31 -4.64 -17.76
CA PHE A 202 -14.32 -4.00 -18.60
C PHE A 202 -14.04 -2.50 -18.80
N LEU A 203 -13.65 -1.78 -17.74
CA LEU A 203 -13.32 -0.36 -17.82
C LEU A 203 -12.05 -0.10 -18.65
N LEU A 204 -10.98 -0.86 -18.46
CA LEU A 204 -9.75 -0.71 -19.25
C LEU A 204 -9.96 -1.02 -20.74
N SER A 205 -10.72 -2.08 -21.05
CA SER A 205 -11.00 -2.45 -22.44
C SER A 205 -11.91 -1.43 -23.15
N GLY A 206 -12.93 -0.91 -22.44
CA GLY A 206 -13.74 0.21 -22.93
C GLY A 206 -12.92 1.49 -23.13
N PHE A 207 -11.98 1.79 -22.24
CA PHE A 207 -11.13 2.97 -22.31
C PHE A 207 -10.19 2.95 -23.53
N ILE A 208 -9.56 1.80 -23.81
CA ILE A 208 -8.71 1.61 -25.00
C ILE A 208 -9.53 1.80 -26.28
N ALA A 209 -10.75 1.26 -26.34
CA ALA A 209 -11.63 1.41 -27.49
C ALA A 209 -12.05 2.88 -27.73
N ILE A 210 -12.34 3.63 -26.65
CA ILE A 210 -12.69 5.06 -26.71
C ILE A 210 -11.51 5.91 -27.18
N ILE A 211 -10.31 5.69 -26.64
CA ILE A 211 -9.10 6.42 -27.06
C ILE A 211 -8.82 6.15 -28.54
N ILE A 212 -8.87 4.89 -28.97
CA ILE A 212 -8.68 4.53 -30.38
C ILE A 212 -9.75 5.17 -31.26
N GLY A 213 -11.01 5.18 -30.83
CA GLY A 213 -12.11 5.84 -31.54
C GLY A 213 -11.91 7.34 -31.70
N LEU A 214 -11.49 8.03 -30.62
CA LEU A 214 -11.20 9.46 -30.63
C LEU A 214 -9.97 9.82 -31.48
N LEU A 215 -8.88 9.04 -31.37
CA LEU A 215 -7.69 9.23 -32.19
C LEU A 215 -8.03 9.09 -33.68
N ASN A 216 -8.80 8.06 -34.03
CA ASN A 216 -9.27 7.84 -35.39
C ASN A 216 -10.18 8.97 -35.86
N GLY A 217 -11.10 9.46 -35.03
CA GLY A 217 -11.98 10.59 -35.36
C GLY A 217 -11.22 11.89 -35.61
N LEU A 218 -10.22 12.21 -34.77
CA LEU A 218 -9.34 13.36 -34.97
C LEU A 218 -8.49 13.21 -36.23
N LEU A 219 -7.90 12.04 -36.47
CA LEU A 219 -7.16 11.75 -37.70
C LEU A 219 -8.04 11.98 -38.95
N LEU A 220 -9.25 11.43 -38.94
CA LEU A 220 -10.21 11.57 -40.03
C LEU A 220 -10.58 13.04 -40.28
N SER A 221 -10.81 13.83 -39.21
CA SER A 221 -11.09 15.26 -39.35
C SER A 221 -9.92 16.04 -39.95
N TYR A 222 -8.69 15.74 -39.54
CA TYR A 222 -7.48 16.38 -40.07
C TYR A 222 -7.27 16.07 -41.57
N PHE A 223 -7.48 14.81 -41.96
CA PHE A 223 -7.39 14.42 -43.37
C PHE A 223 -8.52 15.00 -44.21
N ALA A 224 -9.75 15.07 -43.68
CA ALA A 224 -10.90 15.71 -44.34
C ALA A 224 -10.64 17.20 -44.59
N ASP A 225 -10.13 17.94 -43.60
CA ASP A 225 -9.81 19.36 -43.76
C ASP A 225 -8.69 19.59 -44.78
N LYS A 226 -7.64 18.76 -44.77
CA LYS A 226 -6.55 18.82 -45.75
C LYS A 226 -7.00 18.51 -47.17
N THR A 227 -7.87 17.51 -47.37
CA THR A 227 -8.40 17.16 -48.69
C THR A 227 -9.37 18.21 -49.23
N VAL A 228 -10.25 18.75 -48.38
CA VAL A 228 -11.15 19.86 -48.74
C VAL A 228 -10.35 21.13 -49.07
N SER A 229 -9.29 21.42 -48.32
CA SER A 229 -8.36 22.52 -48.61
C SER A 229 -7.65 22.34 -49.94
N ALA A 230 -7.19 21.13 -50.26
CA ALA A 230 -6.51 20.83 -51.53
C ALA A 230 -7.48 20.97 -52.72
N CYS A 231 -8.71 20.47 -52.63
CA CYS A 231 -9.74 20.63 -53.66
C CYS A 231 -10.10 22.10 -53.91
N LYS A 232 -10.18 22.94 -52.86
CA LYS A 232 -10.40 24.39 -53.03
C LYS A 232 -9.21 25.08 -53.70
N GLY A 233 -7.98 24.64 -53.44
CA GLY A 233 -6.78 25.15 -54.10
C GLY A 233 -6.76 24.87 -55.60
N GLU A 234 -7.03 23.63 -56.00
CA GLU A 234 -7.09 23.24 -57.42
C GLU A 234 -8.25 23.92 -58.18
N LEU A 235 -9.39 24.15 -57.52
CA LEU A 235 -10.49 24.91 -58.12
C LEU A 235 -10.09 26.36 -58.43
N ILE A 236 -9.31 27.01 -57.56
CA ILE A 236 -8.87 28.40 -57.77
C ILE A 236 -7.90 28.50 -58.94
N ASP A 237 -7.07 27.49 -59.18
CA ASP A 237 -6.12 27.47 -60.30
C ASP A 237 -6.80 27.13 -61.64
N LEU A 238 -7.91 26.37 -61.63
CA LEU A 238 -8.75 26.12 -62.81
C LEU A 238 -9.52 27.35 -63.33
N PHE A 239 -9.80 28.33 -62.46
CA PHE A 239 -10.48 29.59 -62.83
C PHE A 239 -9.52 30.76 -63.15
N LYS A 240 -8.20 30.50 -63.15
CA LYS A 240 -7.15 31.49 -63.50
C LYS A 240 -6.67 31.41 -64.96
N VAL A 241 -7.34 30.64 -65.82
CA VAL A 241 -7.06 30.54 -67.27
C VAL A 241 -8.03 31.43 -68.05
#